data_AF-A0A484C7E6-F1
#
_entry.id   AF-A0A484C7E6-F1
#
_cell.length_a   1.000
_cell.length_b   1.000
_cell.length_c   1.000
_cell.angle_alpha   90.00
_cell.angle_beta   90.00
_cell.angle_gamma   90.00
#
_symmetry.space_group_name_H-M   'P 1'
#
loop_
_entity.id
_entity.type
_entity.pdbx_description
1 polymer ?
#
loop_
_entity_poly.entity_id
_entity_poly.type
_entity_poly.pdbx_seq_one_letter_code
_entity_poly.pdbx_strand_id
1 'polypeptide(L)'
;MGFLRRVAGVSLRDRQVKLKLKFDICCVFSPCDGSDPPPDPSTSKTNLDVSEDRREDQLSPDDPEKLKQQQLVGGEASNTNDTVSFTPELLTESGKTSYRFRCPGPGVFQCALTGLVFVTTQEAELLYNTVQWDESLLQSAGRMAAGPLYNIKCSEEAAVCQLHFPHCEIIDAPLPDGLLSVGHITDDGMSILEPLEITDTHVVVNVAHLSVLGLIWDVVTRLWTKSVSGQVLLFLGEPNQALQRQNLNVLLLPRNIPLNEVSEQHQQSRNIQVPATCKLIKDQSYTVQCPQAVKIQPDKADFELEFGPNYHPTFEIRLPINTPEVTLRVQVEEHSVWQHEVELIAPKPQTPAPGEDRDPAEDRDRAEVGRTAEVLLNTLEDLGAEDFETFKWFLMNSGEHVKNRPIPRGRLENATLLNTVDLMIQTFSVTGAVEVTKLVLKKINRNDLEERLAASS
;
A
#
# COMPACT_ATOMS: atom_id res chain seq x y z
N MET A 1 -80.27 24.04 -10.52
CA MET A 1 -79.12 23.81 -11.43
C MET A 1 -77.85 24.01 -10.60
N GLY A 2 -76.89 23.09 -10.48
CA GLY A 2 -76.85 21.68 -10.88
C GLY A 2 -75.73 20.93 -10.12
N PHE A 3 -76.01 19.66 -9.77
CA PHE A 3 -75.15 18.46 -9.78
C PHE A 3 -73.63 18.65 -9.99
N LEU A 4 -72.68 18.11 -9.22
CA LEU A 4 -72.53 16.84 -8.46
C LEU A 4 -72.32 15.57 -9.33
N ARG A 5 -71.20 14.85 -9.08
CA ARG A 5 -70.72 13.51 -9.56
C ARG A 5 -69.66 13.51 -10.71
N ARG A 6 -68.45 12.99 -10.43
CA ARG A 6 -67.86 11.63 -10.73
C ARG A 6 -67.44 11.48 -12.22
N VAL A 7 -66.36 10.79 -12.61
CA VAL A 7 -65.92 9.40 -12.32
C VAL A 7 -64.39 9.23 -12.52
N ALA A 8 -63.77 8.22 -11.86
CA ALA A 8 -62.47 7.52 -12.04
C ALA A 8 -61.35 8.07 -12.98
N GLY A 9 -60.04 7.85 -12.75
CA GLY A 9 -59.35 6.99 -11.77
C GLY A 9 -58.71 5.73 -12.38
N VAL A 10 -57.40 5.78 -12.70
CA VAL A 10 -56.47 4.61 -12.81
C VAL A 10 -55.06 5.10 -12.45
N SER A 11 -54.28 4.25 -11.77
CA SER A 11 -52.86 4.43 -11.42
C SER A 11 -52.00 3.37 -12.12
N LEU A 12 -50.87 3.77 -12.69
CA LEU A 12 -49.72 2.96 -13.16
C LEU A 12 -48.52 3.94 -13.24
N ARG A 13 -47.57 3.92 -12.31
CA ARG A 13 -46.29 3.18 -12.31
C ARG A 13 -45.38 3.39 -13.53
N ASP A 14 -44.10 3.54 -13.20
CA ASP A 14 -42.88 3.43 -14.03
C ASP A 14 -42.64 4.43 -15.16
N ARG A 15 -41.67 5.33 -14.91
CA ARG A 15 -40.87 6.01 -15.95
C ARG A 15 -39.38 5.81 -15.68
N GLN A 16 -38.86 4.64 -16.05
CA GLN A 16 -37.43 4.55 -16.41
C GLN A 16 -37.24 5.19 -17.79
N VAL A 17 -36.50 6.30 -17.85
CA VAL A 17 -36.10 6.91 -19.13
C VAL A 17 -34.82 6.22 -19.59
N LYS A 18 -34.95 5.30 -20.56
CA LYS A 18 -33.83 4.56 -21.14
C LYS A 18 -33.21 5.38 -22.28
N LEU A 19 -32.19 6.19 -21.97
CA LEU A 19 -31.39 6.86 -23.00
C LEU A 19 -30.64 5.80 -23.83
N LYS A 20 -30.79 5.86 -25.16
CA LYS A 20 -30.23 4.90 -26.09
C LYS A 20 -29.25 5.64 -27.01
N LEU A 21 -27.98 5.71 -26.61
CA LEU A 21 -26.92 6.22 -27.48
C LEU A 21 -26.70 5.25 -28.64
N LYS A 22 -26.80 5.77 -29.86
CA LYS A 22 -26.29 5.13 -31.07
C LYS A 22 -24.85 5.58 -31.27
N PHE A 23 -23.97 4.65 -31.58
CA PHE A 23 -22.75 4.94 -32.32
C PHE A 23 -22.92 4.39 -33.75
N ASP A 24 -22.78 5.24 -34.74
CA ASP A 24 -22.68 4.84 -36.14
C ASP A 24 -21.20 4.61 -36.46
N ILE A 25 -20.85 3.40 -36.92
CA ILE A 25 -19.55 3.08 -37.53
C ILE A 25 -19.82 2.62 -38.96
N CYS A 26 -19.38 3.43 -39.92
CA CYS A 26 -19.37 3.06 -41.33
C CYS A 26 -18.08 2.31 -41.68
N CYS A 27 -18.19 1.00 -41.92
CA CYS A 27 -17.21 0.27 -42.73
C CYS A 27 -17.95 -0.45 -43.86
N VAL A 28 -17.49 -0.25 -45.10
CA VAL A 28 -18.14 -0.72 -46.32
C VAL A 28 -17.65 -2.13 -46.65
N PHE A 29 -18.58 -3.06 -46.84
CA PHE A 29 -18.35 -4.38 -47.46
C PHE A 29 -18.96 -4.42 -48.86
N SER A 30 -18.28 -5.07 -49.80
CA SER A 30 -18.79 -5.46 -51.13
C SER A 30 -18.45 -6.94 -51.41
N PRO A 31 -19.39 -7.77 -51.90
CA PRO A 31 -19.16 -9.20 -52.21
C PRO A 31 -19.38 -9.60 -53.70
N CYS A 32 -19.23 -10.91 -54.00
CA CYS A 32 -19.63 -11.67 -55.22
C CYS A 32 -18.72 -11.54 -56.47
N ASP A 33 -18.48 -12.53 -57.37
CA ASP A 33 -18.71 -14.00 -57.50
C ASP A 33 -17.74 -14.54 -58.62
N GLY A 34 -17.52 -15.83 -58.95
CA GLY A 34 -17.95 -17.15 -58.43
C GLY A 34 -18.22 -18.20 -59.54
N SER A 35 -17.30 -19.17 -59.83
CA SER A 35 -17.51 -20.24 -60.85
C SER A 35 -16.53 -21.45 -60.81
N ASP A 36 -17.03 -22.69 -60.93
CA ASP A 36 -16.28 -23.98 -60.89
C ASP A 36 -15.91 -24.56 -62.31
N PRO A 37 -15.72 -25.90 -62.56
CA PRO A 37 -14.45 -26.58 -62.96
C PRO A 37 -14.56 -27.24 -64.38
N PRO A 38 -13.98 -28.41 -64.80
CA PRO A 38 -12.91 -29.35 -64.32
C PRO A 38 -11.87 -29.66 -65.47
N PRO A 39 -11.18 -30.83 -65.66
CA PRO A 39 -10.92 -32.05 -64.84
C PRO A 39 -9.44 -32.56 -64.78
N ASP A 40 -9.24 -33.63 -63.99
CA ASP A 40 -8.08 -34.57 -63.89
C ASP A 40 -7.65 -35.24 -65.23
N PRO A 41 -6.48 -35.94 -65.40
CA PRO A 41 -5.81 -36.83 -64.40
C PRO A 41 -4.26 -37.03 -64.45
N SER A 42 -3.74 -37.93 -63.59
CA SER A 42 -2.83 -39.06 -63.91
C SER A 42 -1.46 -39.17 -63.19
N THR A 43 -1.40 -40.13 -62.28
CA THR A 43 -0.30 -41.08 -61.94
C THR A 43 1.18 -40.77 -62.23
N SER A 44 2.05 -41.08 -61.26
CA SER A 44 3.13 -42.06 -61.47
C SER A 44 3.64 -42.67 -60.16
N LYS A 45 4.07 -43.94 -60.21
CA LYS A 45 4.77 -44.67 -59.14
C LYS A 45 6.22 -44.86 -59.54
N THR A 46 7.13 -44.82 -58.58
CA THR A 46 8.39 -45.59 -58.64
C THR A 46 8.80 -46.04 -57.24
N ASN A 47 9.44 -47.21 -57.16
CA ASN A 47 9.75 -47.92 -55.93
C ASN A 47 11.24 -47.81 -55.56
N LEU A 48 11.53 -48.05 -54.28
CA LEU A 48 12.72 -48.73 -53.73
C LEU A 48 14.13 -48.21 -54.12
N ASP A 49 14.93 -47.86 -53.11
CA ASP A 49 15.97 -48.81 -52.67
C ASP A 49 16.32 -48.62 -51.17
N VAL A 50 17.04 -49.59 -50.59
CA VAL A 50 17.37 -49.72 -49.16
C VAL A 50 18.81 -49.34 -48.88
N SER A 51 19.07 -48.61 -47.79
CA SER A 51 20.31 -48.78 -47.00
C SER A 51 20.08 -48.42 -45.53
N GLU A 52 20.75 -49.13 -44.64
CA GLU A 52 20.55 -49.05 -43.18
C GLU A 52 21.52 -48.06 -42.50
N ASP A 53 21.16 -47.74 -41.25
CA ASP A 53 22.05 -47.37 -40.14
C ASP A 53 22.61 -45.94 -40.07
N ARG A 54 21.93 -45.11 -39.27
CA ARG A 54 22.44 -44.72 -37.92
C ARG A 54 21.35 -44.02 -37.10
N ARG A 55 21.16 -44.45 -35.85
CA ARG A 55 20.28 -43.77 -34.89
C ARG A 55 21.07 -42.77 -34.06
N GLU A 56 20.75 -41.50 -34.22
CA GLU A 56 20.90 -40.50 -33.17
C GLU A 56 19.48 -39.99 -32.86
N ASP A 57 18.87 -40.57 -31.82
CA ASP A 57 17.51 -40.19 -31.40
C ASP A 57 17.56 -38.81 -30.75
N GLN A 58 17.17 -37.78 -31.53
CA GLN A 58 16.85 -36.48 -30.97
C GLN A 58 15.55 -36.58 -30.17
N LEU A 59 15.59 -36.24 -28.87
CA LEU A 59 14.37 -36.13 -28.06
C LEU A 59 13.63 -34.83 -28.40
N SER A 60 12.39 -34.97 -28.86
CA SER A 60 11.42 -33.88 -28.94
C SER A 60 10.91 -33.49 -27.54
N PRO A 61 10.74 -32.20 -27.22
CA PRO A 61 10.31 -31.74 -25.90
C PRO A 61 8.78 -31.56 -25.80
N ASP A 62 8.02 -32.65 -25.81
CA ASP A 62 6.57 -32.64 -25.52
C ASP A 62 6.13 -33.95 -24.85
N ASP A 63 6.23 -34.00 -23.51
CA ASP A 63 5.59 -35.04 -22.69
C ASP A 63 4.97 -34.42 -21.42
N PRO A 64 3.63 -34.25 -21.36
CA PRO A 64 2.95 -33.58 -20.27
C PRO A 64 2.91 -34.38 -18.95
N GLU A 65 3.31 -35.66 -18.94
CA GLU A 65 3.39 -36.43 -17.68
C GLU A 65 4.61 -36.03 -16.84
N LYS A 66 5.67 -35.48 -17.46
CA LYS A 66 6.91 -35.13 -16.74
C LYS A 66 6.77 -33.90 -15.83
N LEU A 67 5.82 -32.99 -16.12
CA LEU A 67 5.50 -31.85 -15.25
C LEU A 67 4.94 -32.28 -13.89
N LYS A 68 4.16 -33.37 -13.84
CA LYS A 68 3.59 -33.90 -12.58
C LYS A 68 4.66 -34.54 -11.68
N GLN A 69 5.75 -35.03 -12.26
CA GLN A 69 6.79 -35.74 -11.50
C GLN A 69 7.89 -34.83 -10.93
N GLN A 70 7.86 -33.53 -11.25
CA GLN A 70 8.64 -32.50 -10.56
C GLN A 70 7.92 -31.91 -9.32
N GLN A 71 6.66 -32.29 -9.06
CA GLN A 71 5.88 -31.79 -7.91
C GLN A 71 6.00 -32.63 -6.62
N LEU A 72 6.87 -33.65 -6.56
CA LEU A 72 6.85 -34.67 -5.49
C LEU A 72 8.21 -35.03 -4.85
N VAL A 73 9.21 -34.17 -4.96
CA VAL A 73 10.45 -34.27 -4.14
C VAL A 73 10.62 -32.98 -3.34
N GLY A 74 9.97 -32.94 -2.17
CA GLY A 74 9.95 -31.76 -1.32
C GLY A 74 11.20 -31.61 -0.45
N GLY A 75 11.58 -30.36 -0.18
CA GLY A 75 11.79 -29.96 1.20
C GLY A 75 10.43 -29.57 1.78
N GLU A 76 10.11 -30.04 2.98
CA GLU A 76 8.92 -29.58 3.69
C GLU A 76 9.06 -28.08 3.95
N ALA A 77 8.26 -27.26 3.26
CA ALA A 77 8.15 -25.86 3.59
C ALA A 77 7.63 -25.76 5.03
N SER A 78 8.38 -25.07 5.89
CA SER A 78 7.94 -24.77 7.25
C SER A 78 6.55 -24.12 7.18
N ASN A 79 5.62 -24.58 8.02
CA ASN A 79 4.28 -23.99 8.13
C ASN A 79 4.37 -22.61 8.82
N THR A 80 4.88 -21.63 8.10
CA THR A 80 4.85 -20.21 8.46
C THR A 80 4.02 -19.49 7.42
N ASN A 81 2.68 -19.53 7.60
CA ASN A 81 1.73 -18.65 6.92
C ASN A 81 1.83 -17.18 7.41
N ASP A 82 2.86 -16.88 8.21
CA ASP A 82 3.10 -15.57 8.80
C ASP A 82 3.78 -14.68 7.75
N THR A 83 2.97 -13.85 7.08
CA THR A 83 3.47 -12.78 6.20
C THR A 83 4.41 -11.86 6.97
N VAL A 84 5.68 -11.84 6.58
CA VAL A 84 6.72 -11.00 7.20
C VAL A 84 6.66 -9.60 6.59
N SER A 85 6.37 -8.59 7.41
CA SER A 85 6.47 -7.19 6.96
C SER A 85 7.92 -6.74 6.86
N PHE A 86 8.28 -6.06 5.77
CA PHE A 86 9.60 -5.47 5.57
C PHE A 86 9.49 -4.00 5.12
N THR A 87 10.51 -3.21 5.47
CA THR A 87 10.70 -1.86 4.91
C THR A 87 11.80 -1.93 3.85
N PRO A 88 11.54 -1.58 2.58
CA PRO A 88 12.57 -1.57 1.55
C PRO A 88 13.59 -0.44 1.76
N GLU A 89 14.80 -0.63 1.25
CA GLU A 89 15.75 0.44 1.00
C GLU A 89 15.20 1.35 -0.11
N LEU A 90 15.15 2.66 0.13
CA LEU A 90 14.72 3.65 -0.86
C LEU A 90 15.92 4.20 -1.63
N LEU A 91 15.88 4.05 -2.94
CA LEU A 91 16.88 4.53 -3.88
C LEU A 91 16.27 5.67 -4.72
N THR A 92 16.58 6.91 -4.37
CA THR A 92 16.08 8.09 -5.10
C THR A 92 17.17 8.60 -6.05
N GLU A 93 17.04 8.26 -7.35
CA GLU A 93 17.94 8.73 -8.39
C GLU A 93 17.20 9.61 -9.40
N SER A 94 17.75 10.78 -9.72
CA SER A 94 17.20 11.71 -10.73
C SER A 94 15.72 12.06 -10.56
N GLY A 95 15.20 12.08 -9.32
CA GLY A 95 13.80 12.35 -9.02
C GLY A 95 12.85 11.17 -9.23
N LYS A 96 13.37 9.94 -9.36
CA LYS A 96 12.59 8.70 -9.32
C LYS A 96 12.99 7.88 -8.09
N THR A 97 12.03 7.43 -7.32
CA THR A 97 12.26 6.47 -6.24
C THR A 97 12.11 5.04 -6.75
N SER A 98 13.06 4.19 -6.38
CA SER A 98 12.97 2.75 -6.46
C SER A 98 13.08 2.14 -5.08
N TYR A 99 12.41 1.01 -4.89
CA TYR A 99 12.39 0.23 -3.67
C TYR A 99 13.28 -1.00 -3.89
N ARG A 100 14.18 -1.27 -2.94
CA ARG A 100 15.08 -2.41 -2.97
C ARG A 100 14.90 -3.28 -1.74
N PHE A 101 14.85 -4.59 -1.92
CA PHE A 101 14.71 -5.55 -0.83
C PHE A 101 15.49 -6.82 -1.14
N ARG A 102 16.27 -7.31 -0.16
CA ARG A 102 16.92 -8.62 -0.25
C ARG A 102 16.10 -9.64 0.52
N CYS A 103 15.44 -10.53 -0.22
CA CYS A 103 14.66 -11.61 0.32
C CYS A 103 15.63 -12.65 0.91
N PRO A 104 15.57 -12.99 2.21
CA PRO A 104 16.57 -13.85 2.86
C PRO A 104 16.45 -15.34 2.51
N GLY A 105 15.45 -15.73 1.72
CA GLY A 105 15.14 -17.12 1.43
C GLY A 105 13.69 -17.29 0.95
N PRO A 106 13.17 -18.53 0.99
CA PRO A 106 11.75 -18.81 0.76
C PRO A 106 10.87 -18.15 1.83
N GLY A 107 9.73 -17.57 1.45
CA GLY A 107 8.81 -16.94 2.40
C GLY A 107 7.75 -16.04 1.74
N VAL A 108 6.96 -15.38 2.58
CA VAL A 108 5.92 -14.42 2.16
C VAL A 108 6.26 -13.05 2.77
N PHE A 109 6.60 -12.08 1.93
CA PHE A 109 7.18 -10.80 2.36
C PHE A 109 6.31 -9.62 1.91
N GLN A 110 5.77 -8.84 2.84
CA GLN A 110 4.93 -7.66 2.56
C GLN A 110 5.68 -6.34 2.75
N CYS A 111 5.73 -5.52 1.71
CA CYS A 111 6.30 -4.17 1.77
C CYS A 111 5.43 -3.24 2.62
N ALA A 112 6.01 -2.67 3.67
CA ALA A 112 5.35 -1.71 4.56
C ALA A 112 4.99 -0.37 3.89
N LEU A 113 5.65 -0.02 2.77
CA LEU A 113 5.42 1.26 2.07
C LEU A 113 4.39 1.16 0.94
N THR A 114 4.45 0.09 0.13
CA THR A 114 3.58 -0.10 -1.05
C THR A 114 2.47 -1.10 -0.83
N GLY A 115 2.53 -1.93 0.21
CA GLY A 115 1.59 -3.02 0.47
C GLY A 115 1.80 -4.27 -0.40
N LEU A 116 2.65 -4.22 -1.43
CA LEU A 116 2.95 -5.38 -2.28
C LEU A 116 3.47 -6.55 -1.45
N VAL A 117 2.97 -7.76 -1.75
CA VAL A 117 3.47 -9.01 -1.17
C VAL A 117 4.21 -9.80 -2.24
N PHE A 118 5.40 -10.29 -1.88
CA PHE A 118 6.23 -11.16 -2.70
C PHE A 118 6.30 -12.54 -2.04
N VAL A 119 5.90 -13.59 -2.76
CA VAL A 119 6.10 -14.97 -2.34
C VAL A 119 7.34 -15.50 -3.04
N THR A 120 8.37 -15.81 -2.24
CA THR A 120 9.68 -16.25 -2.74
C THR A 120 9.95 -17.72 -2.47
N THR A 121 10.77 -18.32 -3.33
CA THR A 121 11.20 -19.73 -3.28
C THR A 121 12.68 -19.89 -2.89
N GLN A 122 13.47 -18.80 -2.91
CA GLN A 122 14.90 -18.78 -2.63
C GLN A 122 15.37 -17.36 -2.26
N GLU A 123 16.64 -17.21 -1.86
CA GLU A 123 17.27 -15.89 -1.67
C GLU A 123 17.34 -15.14 -3.02
N ALA A 124 16.96 -13.87 -3.02
CA ALA A 124 17.07 -13.01 -4.19
C ALA A 124 16.97 -11.52 -3.83
N GLU A 125 17.47 -10.65 -4.72
CA GLU A 125 17.35 -9.20 -4.59
C GLU A 125 16.27 -8.66 -5.53
N LEU A 126 15.27 -7.99 -4.95
CA LEU A 126 14.20 -7.30 -5.66
C LEU A 126 14.53 -5.81 -5.81
N LEU A 127 14.26 -5.29 -7.00
CA LEU A 127 14.29 -3.87 -7.31
C LEU A 127 13.03 -3.51 -8.08
N TYR A 128 12.22 -2.60 -7.55
CA TYR A 128 10.99 -2.16 -8.20
C TYR A 128 10.74 -0.67 -8.08
N ASN A 129 9.89 -0.11 -8.95
CA ASN A 129 9.39 1.27 -8.87
C ASN A 129 8.00 1.37 -9.51
N THR A 130 7.29 2.45 -9.20
CA THR A 130 6.04 2.78 -9.89
C THR A 130 6.35 3.41 -11.25
N VAL A 131 5.59 2.99 -12.26
CA VAL A 131 5.63 3.52 -13.63
C VAL A 131 4.22 3.95 -14.05
N GLN A 132 4.12 4.69 -15.17
CA GLN A 132 2.84 5.19 -15.67
C GLN A 132 2.16 4.13 -16.53
N TRP A 133 0.84 4.01 -16.40
CA TRP A 133 0.02 3.25 -17.34
C TRP A 133 0.01 3.91 -18.72
N ASP A 134 0.14 3.09 -19.77
CA ASP A 134 -0.24 3.51 -21.12
C ASP A 134 -1.76 3.41 -21.26
N GLU A 135 -2.45 4.55 -21.29
CA GLU A 135 -3.90 4.59 -21.48
C GLU A 135 -4.36 4.00 -22.81
N SER A 136 -3.57 4.13 -23.88
CA SER A 136 -3.92 3.59 -25.19
C SER A 136 -3.91 2.05 -25.18
N LEU A 137 -2.93 1.47 -24.46
CA LEU A 137 -2.83 0.04 -24.22
C LEU A 137 -4.03 -0.48 -23.42
N LEU A 138 -4.36 0.18 -22.29
CA LEU A 138 -5.54 -0.13 -21.48
C LEU A 138 -6.85 -0.05 -22.28
N GLN A 139 -7.04 1.05 -23.03
CA GLN A 139 -8.23 1.25 -23.86
C GLN A 139 -8.35 0.17 -24.94
N SER A 140 -7.24 -0.21 -25.59
CA SER A 140 -7.22 -1.29 -26.60
C SER A 140 -7.60 -2.66 -26.03
N ALA A 141 -7.26 -2.92 -24.76
CA ALA A 141 -7.60 -4.13 -24.04
C ALA A 141 -9.04 -4.13 -23.46
N GLY A 142 -9.75 -2.99 -23.52
CA GLY A 142 -11.05 -2.83 -22.87
C GLY A 142 -10.96 -2.76 -21.34
N ARG A 143 -9.84 -2.27 -20.80
CA ARG A 143 -9.50 -2.29 -19.37
C ARG A 143 -9.26 -0.88 -18.84
N MET A 144 -9.27 -0.75 -17.51
CA MET A 144 -8.86 0.48 -16.79
C MET A 144 -7.83 0.12 -15.74
N ALA A 145 -6.97 1.07 -15.35
CA ALA A 145 -6.12 0.93 -14.18
C ALA A 145 -6.97 0.79 -12.91
N ALA A 146 -6.62 -0.16 -12.04
CA ALA A 146 -7.24 -0.39 -10.73
C ALA A 146 -6.25 -0.19 -9.55
N GLY A 147 -5.02 0.21 -9.86
CA GLY A 147 -3.94 0.47 -8.93
C GLY A 147 -2.71 1.05 -9.64
N PRO A 148 -1.65 1.37 -8.88
CA PRO A 148 -0.35 1.71 -9.45
C PRO A 148 0.20 0.57 -10.34
N LEU A 149 0.98 0.94 -11.35
CA LEU A 149 1.72 0.01 -12.20
C LEU A 149 3.16 -0.10 -11.71
N TYR A 150 3.66 -1.30 -11.49
CA TYR A 150 5.00 -1.53 -10.95
C TYR A 150 5.92 -2.18 -11.98
N ASN A 151 7.08 -1.58 -12.22
CA ASN A 151 8.20 -2.23 -12.90
C ASN A 151 9.00 -3.00 -11.85
N ILE A 152 8.93 -4.33 -11.89
CA ILE A 152 9.50 -5.23 -10.89
C ILE A 152 10.61 -6.06 -11.53
N LYS A 153 11.79 -6.06 -10.90
CA LYS A 153 12.94 -6.86 -11.29
C LYS A 153 13.42 -7.69 -10.10
N CYS A 154 13.96 -8.86 -10.41
CA CYS A 154 14.59 -9.76 -9.45
C CYS A 154 15.96 -10.16 -9.98
N SER A 155 16.94 -10.36 -9.10
CA SER A 155 18.25 -10.91 -9.49
C SER A 155 18.17 -12.35 -10.02
N GLU A 156 17.15 -13.09 -9.59
CA GLU A 156 16.92 -14.50 -9.90
C GLU A 156 15.49 -14.67 -10.43
N GLU A 157 15.31 -14.92 -11.74
CA GLU A 157 13.99 -14.85 -12.39
C GLU A 157 12.94 -15.81 -11.78
N ALA A 158 13.36 -17.01 -11.37
CA ALA A 158 12.50 -18.03 -10.78
C ALA A 158 12.26 -17.87 -9.26
N ALA A 159 12.83 -16.84 -8.63
CA ALA A 159 12.79 -16.70 -7.17
C ALA A 159 11.46 -16.15 -6.63
N VAL A 160 10.65 -15.47 -7.44
CA VAL A 160 9.30 -15.02 -7.08
C VAL A 160 8.29 -15.84 -7.89
N CYS A 161 7.43 -16.60 -7.20
CA CYS A 161 6.41 -17.42 -7.86
C CYS A 161 5.01 -16.81 -7.82
N GLN A 162 4.75 -15.89 -6.89
CA GLN A 162 3.45 -15.27 -6.70
C GLN A 162 3.60 -13.84 -6.15
N LEU A 163 2.72 -12.96 -6.61
CA LEU A 163 2.59 -11.57 -6.15
C LEU A 163 1.20 -11.34 -5.58
N HIS A 164 1.08 -10.56 -4.50
CA HIS A 164 -0.21 -10.03 -4.05
C HIS A 164 -0.22 -8.51 -4.20
N PHE A 165 -1.19 -8.00 -4.96
CA PHE A 165 -1.34 -6.57 -5.25
C PHE A 165 -2.45 -5.95 -4.40
N PRO A 166 -2.20 -4.86 -3.66
CA PRO A 166 -3.23 -4.22 -2.84
C PRO A 166 -4.29 -3.53 -3.72
N HIS A 167 -5.57 -3.79 -3.45
CA HIS A 167 -6.69 -3.11 -4.10
C HIS A 167 -7.40 -2.14 -3.15
N CYS A 168 -8.26 -1.30 -3.72
CA CYS A 168 -9.16 -0.41 -2.98
C CYS A 168 -10.63 -0.82 -3.03
N GLU A 169 -11.00 -1.98 -3.59
CA GLU A 169 -12.39 -2.44 -3.55
C GLU A 169 -12.91 -2.65 -2.13
N ILE A 170 -14.21 -2.40 -1.92
CA ILE A 170 -14.92 -2.70 -0.67
C ILE A 170 -15.77 -3.95 -0.91
N ILE A 171 -15.31 -5.07 -0.36
CA ILE A 171 -15.94 -6.39 -0.54
C ILE A 171 -17.03 -6.60 0.52
N ASP A 172 -18.17 -5.93 0.34
CA ASP A 172 -19.38 -6.14 1.16
C ASP A 172 -20.17 -7.40 0.71
N ALA A 173 -19.80 -8.00 -0.43
CA ALA A 173 -20.35 -9.22 -1.04
C ALA A 173 -19.32 -9.80 -2.04
N PRO A 174 -19.44 -11.07 -2.51
CA PRO A 174 -18.56 -11.63 -3.54
C PRO A 174 -18.51 -10.70 -4.77
N LEU A 175 -17.29 -10.37 -5.20
CA LEU A 175 -17.07 -9.53 -6.38
C LEU A 175 -17.53 -10.28 -7.65
N PRO A 176 -17.98 -9.56 -8.69
CA PRO A 176 -18.22 -10.18 -10.00
C PRO A 176 -16.96 -10.85 -10.54
N ASP A 177 -17.10 -12.06 -11.09
CA ASP A 177 -16.02 -12.77 -11.75
C ASP A 177 -15.38 -11.88 -12.83
N GLY A 178 -14.04 -11.77 -12.82
CA GLY A 178 -13.28 -10.95 -13.76
C GLY A 178 -13.32 -9.43 -13.54
N LEU A 179 -13.89 -8.94 -12.42
CA LEU A 179 -13.86 -7.50 -12.08
C LEU A 179 -12.42 -6.98 -11.95
N LEU A 180 -11.56 -7.72 -11.25
CA LEU A 180 -10.14 -7.43 -11.07
C LEU A 180 -9.32 -8.53 -11.74
N SER A 181 -8.29 -8.13 -12.49
CA SER A 181 -7.22 -9.00 -12.99
C SER A 181 -5.88 -8.27 -12.83
N VAL A 182 -4.76 -8.93 -13.14
CA VAL A 182 -3.44 -8.28 -13.21
C VAL A 182 -3.02 -8.13 -14.66
N GLY A 183 -2.77 -6.89 -15.10
CA GLY A 183 -2.13 -6.61 -16.37
C GLY A 183 -0.63 -6.87 -16.27
N HIS A 184 -0.07 -7.60 -17.24
CA HIS A 184 1.35 -7.93 -17.30
C HIS A 184 1.91 -7.53 -18.67
N ILE A 185 2.75 -6.50 -18.68
CA ILE A 185 3.24 -5.82 -19.88
C ILE A 185 4.70 -6.21 -20.12
N THR A 186 4.94 -6.87 -21.25
CA THR A 186 6.26 -7.29 -21.74
C THR A 186 6.55 -6.62 -23.10
N ASP A 187 7.70 -6.93 -23.71
CA ASP A 187 8.04 -6.46 -25.06
C ASP A 187 7.06 -6.99 -26.14
N ASP A 188 6.36 -8.10 -25.87
CA ASP A 188 5.30 -8.65 -26.72
C ASP A 188 3.92 -7.97 -26.51
N GLY A 189 3.83 -7.02 -25.57
CA GLY A 189 2.63 -6.25 -25.24
C GLY A 189 1.98 -6.66 -23.91
N MET A 190 0.69 -6.35 -23.77
CA MET A 190 -0.08 -6.59 -22.55
C MET A 190 -0.77 -7.96 -22.57
N SER A 191 -0.42 -8.80 -21.61
CA SER A 191 -1.16 -10.01 -21.24
C SER A 191 -2.00 -9.77 -19.97
N ILE A 192 -2.99 -10.63 -19.74
CA ILE A 192 -3.86 -10.59 -18.56
C ILE A 192 -3.63 -11.86 -17.76
N LEU A 193 -3.27 -11.70 -16.50
CA LEU A 193 -3.14 -12.77 -15.52
C LEU A 193 -4.41 -12.77 -14.66
N GLU A 194 -5.13 -13.89 -14.67
CA GLU A 194 -6.34 -14.02 -13.85
C GLU A 194 -5.97 -14.30 -12.38
N PRO A 195 -6.70 -13.74 -11.40
CA PRO A 195 -6.46 -13.99 -9.99
C PRO A 195 -6.64 -15.45 -9.62
N LEU A 196 -5.79 -15.92 -8.69
CA LEU A 196 -6.06 -17.15 -7.94
C LEU A 196 -7.10 -16.90 -6.83
N GLU A 197 -6.99 -15.74 -6.18
CA GLU A 197 -7.80 -15.33 -5.04
C GLU A 197 -7.88 -13.80 -5.02
N ILE A 198 -9.03 -13.28 -4.57
CA ILE A 198 -9.17 -11.87 -4.19
C ILE A 198 -9.62 -11.86 -2.74
N THR A 199 -8.74 -11.41 -1.87
CA THR A 199 -8.97 -11.26 -0.42
C THR A 199 -9.65 -9.92 -0.13
N ASP A 200 -9.90 -9.58 1.14
CA ASP A 200 -10.43 -8.26 1.53
C ASP A 200 -9.51 -7.06 1.17
N THR A 201 -8.25 -7.33 0.82
CA THR A 201 -7.22 -6.28 0.64
C THR A 201 -6.28 -6.46 -0.54
N HIS A 202 -6.06 -7.70 -1.01
CA HIS A 202 -5.11 -8.02 -2.07
C HIS A 202 -5.67 -9.02 -3.10
N VAL A 203 -5.27 -8.82 -4.36
CA VAL A 203 -5.42 -9.80 -5.46
C VAL A 203 -4.16 -10.65 -5.52
N VAL A 204 -4.32 -11.97 -5.48
CA VAL A 204 -3.25 -12.97 -5.50
C VAL A 204 -3.07 -13.51 -6.92
N VAL A 205 -1.86 -13.47 -7.47
CA VAL A 205 -1.56 -13.95 -8.83
C VAL A 205 -0.22 -14.69 -8.91
N ASN A 206 -0.20 -15.83 -9.59
CA ASN A 206 1.07 -16.51 -9.92
C ASN A 206 1.77 -15.77 -11.07
N VAL A 207 3.10 -15.66 -10.97
CA VAL A 207 3.95 -15.06 -11.99
C VAL A 207 5.01 -16.05 -12.45
N ALA A 208 5.18 -16.17 -13.77
CA ALA A 208 6.22 -17.02 -14.38
C ALA A 208 7.54 -16.26 -14.62
N HIS A 209 7.44 -14.93 -14.77
CA HIS A 209 8.54 -13.99 -14.85
C HIS A 209 8.04 -12.62 -14.36
N LEU A 210 8.96 -11.74 -13.99
CA LEU A 210 8.66 -10.38 -13.54
C LEU A 210 8.97 -9.37 -14.63
N SER A 211 8.10 -8.37 -14.78
CA SER A 211 8.31 -7.25 -15.68
C SER A 211 7.49 -6.04 -15.19
N VAL A 212 6.62 -5.47 -16.01
CA VAL A 212 5.73 -4.37 -15.64
C VAL A 212 4.34 -4.94 -15.33
N LEU A 213 3.93 -4.93 -14.05
CA LEU A 213 2.69 -5.54 -13.55
C LEU A 213 1.84 -4.57 -12.72
N GLY A 214 0.52 -4.61 -12.88
CA GLY A 214 -0.40 -3.76 -12.12
C GLY A 214 -1.84 -4.22 -12.20
N LEU A 215 -2.67 -3.76 -11.26
CA LEU A 215 -4.09 -4.12 -11.21
C LEU A 215 -4.90 -3.43 -12.31
N ILE A 216 -5.81 -4.17 -12.91
CA ILE A 216 -6.75 -3.68 -13.92
C ILE A 216 -8.19 -4.06 -13.60
N TRP A 217 -9.11 -3.17 -13.95
CA TRP A 217 -10.54 -3.45 -13.99
C TRP A 217 -11.00 -3.83 -15.40
N ASP A 218 -12.00 -4.70 -15.49
CA ASP A 218 -12.87 -4.75 -16.67
C ASP A 218 -13.83 -3.53 -16.70
N VAL A 219 -13.93 -2.87 -17.87
CA VAL A 219 -14.72 -1.65 -18.04
C VAL A 219 -16.22 -1.88 -17.82
N VAL A 220 -16.75 -3.05 -18.18
CA VAL A 220 -18.20 -3.32 -18.16
C VAL A 220 -18.69 -3.60 -16.73
N THR A 221 -17.92 -4.38 -15.98
CA THR A 221 -18.18 -4.71 -14.57
C THR A 221 -17.94 -3.50 -13.66
N ARG A 222 -16.93 -2.65 -13.95
CA ARG A 222 -16.62 -1.48 -13.12
C ARG A 222 -17.75 -0.45 -13.04
N LEU A 223 -18.66 -0.41 -14.02
CA LEU A 223 -19.86 0.44 -14.01
C LEU A 223 -20.84 0.14 -12.85
N TRP A 224 -20.68 -1.00 -12.16
CA TRP A 224 -21.59 -1.46 -11.10
C TRP A 224 -21.06 -1.20 -9.67
N THR A 225 -19.75 -1.13 -9.47
CA THR A 225 -19.16 -0.87 -8.14
C THR A 225 -19.13 0.63 -7.84
N LYS A 226 -19.59 1.03 -6.65
CA LYS A 226 -19.82 2.45 -6.30
C LYS A 226 -18.75 3.05 -5.41
N SER A 227 -18.42 2.35 -4.32
CA SER A 227 -17.53 2.86 -3.29
C SER A 227 -16.20 2.11 -3.26
N VAL A 228 -15.11 2.84 -3.06
CA VAL A 228 -13.77 2.31 -2.83
C VAL A 228 -13.28 2.71 -1.44
N SER A 229 -12.38 1.90 -0.89
CA SER A 229 -11.55 2.22 0.27
C SER A 229 -10.61 3.35 -0.11
N GLY A 230 -10.87 4.53 0.45
CA GLY A 230 -10.11 5.74 0.20
C GLY A 230 -9.23 6.13 1.37
N GLN A 231 -8.44 7.18 1.17
CA GLN A 231 -7.61 7.80 2.18
C GLN A 231 -7.64 9.34 2.06
N VAL A 232 -7.57 10.01 3.21
CA VAL A 232 -7.41 11.47 3.32
C VAL A 232 -5.97 11.76 3.73
N LEU A 233 -5.18 12.32 2.83
CA LEU A 233 -3.80 12.73 3.13
C LEU A 233 -3.71 14.24 3.33
N LEU A 234 -2.90 14.65 4.30
CA LEU A 234 -2.75 16.04 4.74
C LEU A 234 -1.29 16.50 4.56
N PHE A 235 -1.10 17.59 3.84
CA PHE A 235 0.22 18.20 3.60
C PHE A 235 0.18 19.69 3.96
N LEU A 236 0.89 20.07 5.02
CA LEU A 236 1.01 21.44 5.49
C LEU A 236 2.20 22.13 4.82
N GLY A 237 1.94 23.09 3.95
CA GLY A 237 2.96 23.88 3.27
C GLY A 237 3.64 24.90 4.18
N GLU A 238 4.79 25.41 3.75
CA GLU A 238 5.54 26.42 4.51
C GLU A 238 4.71 27.71 4.77
N PRO A 239 4.81 28.31 5.98
CA PRO A 239 4.06 29.52 6.29
C PRO A 239 4.54 30.77 5.52
N ASN A 240 3.61 31.43 4.85
CA ASN A 240 3.84 32.71 4.19
C ASN A 240 3.76 33.86 5.19
N GLN A 241 4.94 34.32 5.64
CA GLN A 241 5.09 35.42 6.60
C GLN A 241 4.50 36.76 6.10
N ALA A 242 4.61 37.06 4.81
CA ALA A 242 4.12 38.32 4.24
C ALA A 242 2.58 38.40 4.25
N LEU A 243 1.90 37.26 4.09
CA LEU A 243 0.44 37.15 4.10
C LEU A 243 -0.14 36.71 5.46
N GLN A 244 0.73 36.38 6.45
CA GLN A 244 0.37 35.80 7.75
C GLN A 244 -0.51 34.55 7.64
N ARG A 245 -0.24 33.71 6.64
CA ARG A 245 -1.05 32.55 6.25
C ARG A 245 -0.20 31.31 6.00
N GLN A 246 -0.81 30.14 6.17
CA GLN A 246 -0.27 28.84 5.76
C GLN A 246 -1.35 28.06 5.01
N ASN A 247 -0.94 27.15 4.13
CA ASN A 247 -1.84 26.34 3.33
C ASN A 247 -1.75 24.88 3.80
N LEU A 248 -2.91 24.26 4.02
CA LEU A 248 -3.05 22.84 4.30
C LEU A 248 -3.74 22.19 3.10
N ASN A 249 -2.99 21.38 2.37
CA ASN A 249 -3.49 20.60 1.25
C ASN A 249 -4.15 19.32 1.76
N VAL A 250 -5.35 19.03 1.27
CA VAL A 250 -6.12 17.83 1.55
C VAL A 250 -6.27 17.06 0.24
N LEU A 251 -5.77 15.82 0.21
CA LEU A 251 -5.89 14.92 -0.94
C LEU A 251 -6.86 13.79 -0.58
N LEU A 252 -7.86 13.57 -1.42
CA LEU A 252 -8.72 12.39 -1.39
C LEU A 252 -8.19 11.42 -2.45
N LEU A 253 -7.67 10.27 -2.03
CA LEU A 253 -7.06 9.28 -2.92
C LEU A 253 -7.58 7.86 -2.64
N PRO A 254 -7.47 6.93 -3.60
CA PRO A 254 -7.63 5.49 -3.34
C PRO A 254 -6.61 4.99 -2.31
N ARG A 255 -7.02 4.06 -1.43
CA ARG A 255 -6.16 3.53 -0.35
C ARG A 255 -4.95 2.73 -0.85
N ASN A 256 -5.00 2.19 -2.07
CA ASN A 256 -3.89 1.44 -2.66
C ASN A 256 -2.84 2.31 -3.38
N ILE A 257 -2.86 3.63 -3.19
CA ILE A 257 -1.77 4.53 -3.59
C ILE A 257 -0.77 4.66 -2.43
N PRO A 258 0.52 4.31 -2.63
CA PRO A 258 1.54 4.44 -1.60
C PRO A 258 1.74 5.90 -1.16
N LEU A 259 1.89 6.13 0.14
CA LEU A 259 2.09 7.47 0.70
C LEU A 259 3.36 8.15 0.17
N ASN A 260 4.44 7.40 -0.10
CA ASN A 260 5.70 7.99 -0.53
C ASN A 260 5.63 8.51 -1.98
N GLU A 261 4.94 7.81 -2.89
CA GLU A 261 4.67 8.27 -4.26
C GLU A 261 3.97 9.64 -4.27
N VAL A 262 3.06 9.86 -3.32
CA VAL A 262 2.41 11.16 -3.10
C VAL A 262 3.39 12.15 -2.47
N SER A 263 4.11 11.76 -1.42
CA SER A 263 5.01 12.63 -0.66
C SER A 263 6.16 13.18 -1.51
N GLU A 264 6.63 12.43 -2.50
CA GLU A 264 7.67 12.85 -3.44
C GLU A 264 7.25 14.04 -4.33
N GLN A 265 5.94 14.26 -4.51
CA GLN A 265 5.40 15.42 -5.24
C GLN A 265 5.13 16.62 -4.32
N HIS A 266 5.17 16.41 -3.00
CA HIS A 266 4.85 17.40 -1.97
C HIS A 266 6.04 17.67 -1.03
N GLN A 267 7.28 17.50 -1.50
CA GLN A 267 8.52 17.61 -0.70
C GLN A 267 8.68 18.94 0.08
N GLN A 268 8.05 20.02 -0.38
CA GLN A 268 8.04 21.34 0.29
C GLN A 268 6.96 21.46 1.38
N SER A 269 6.22 20.39 1.68
CA SER A 269 5.13 20.36 2.65
C SER A 269 5.35 19.25 3.68
N ARG A 270 5.07 19.55 4.95
CA ARG A 270 5.06 18.56 6.02
C ARG A 270 3.81 17.69 5.90
N ASN A 271 3.98 16.41 5.60
CA ASN A 271 2.89 15.45 5.75
C ASN A 271 2.45 15.36 7.23
N ILE A 272 1.14 15.36 7.49
CA ILE A 272 0.57 15.16 8.83
C ILE A 272 -0.05 13.76 8.89
N GLN A 273 0.56 12.90 9.69
CA GLN A 273 0.08 11.54 9.94
C GLN A 273 -1.19 11.56 10.79
N VAL A 274 -2.29 11.08 10.21
CA VAL A 274 -3.61 10.96 10.83
C VAL A 274 -4.25 9.63 10.40
N PRO A 275 -5.26 9.10 11.11
CA PRO A 275 -6.04 7.94 10.63
C PRO A 275 -6.75 8.28 9.31
N ALA A 276 -6.13 7.93 8.17
CA ALA A 276 -6.51 8.45 6.86
C ALA A 276 -7.71 7.73 6.21
N THR A 277 -8.01 6.48 6.57
CA THR A 277 -8.95 5.61 5.83
C THR A 277 -10.40 6.13 5.87
N CYS A 278 -11.07 6.12 4.71
CA CYS A 278 -12.46 6.52 4.53
C CYS A 278 -13.13 5.72 3.39
N LYS A 279 -14.43 5.95 3.12
CA LYS A 279 -15.14 5.42 1.93
C LYS A 279 -15.34 6.54 0.91
N LEU A 280 -14.84 6.38 -0.30
CA LEU A 280 -14.96 7.35 -1.40
C LEU A 280 -15.76 6.75 -2.58
N ILE A 281 -16.46 7.59 -3.34
CA ILE A 281 -17.33 7.18 -4.47
C ILE A 281 -16.84 7.90 -5.72
N LYS A 282 -16.56 7.17 -6.80
CA LYS A 282 -16.11 7.75 -8.07
C LYS A 282 -17.17 8.71 -8.62
N ASP A 283 -16.74 9.87 -9.12
CA ASP A 283 -17.59 10.94 -9.69
C ASP A 283 -18.54 11.58 -8.66
N GLN A 284 -18.42 11.24 -7.36
CA GLN A 284 -19.14 11.90 -6.28
C GLN A 284 -18.41 13.17 -5.87
N SER A 285 -19.17 14.25 -5.74
CA SER A 285 -18.66 15.49 -5.18
C SER A 285 -18.54 15.45 -3.66
N TYR A 286 -17.42 15.94 -3.15
CA TYR A 286 -17.11 16.15 -1.74
C TYR A 286 -16.97 17.64 -1.41
N THR A 287 -17.09 17.95 -0.13
CA THR A 287 -16.79 19.27 0.45
C THR A 287 -15.97 19.07 1.72
N VAL A 288 -15.17 20.08 2.10
CA VAL A 288 -14.43 20.09 3.37
C VAL A 288 -14.91 21.23 4.24
N GLN A 289 -15.22 20.93 5.50
CA GLN A 289 -15.41 21.94 6.54
C GLN A 289 -14.14 22.04 7.38
N CYS A 290 -13.74 23.28 7.67
CA CYS A 290 -12.69 23.63 8.62
C CYS A 290 -13.06 24.98 9.24
N PRO A 291 -13.62 25.01 10.48
CA PRO A 291 -14.09 26.25 11.11
C PRO A 291 -13.00 27.32 11.27
N GLN A 292 -11.74 26.91 11.36
CA GLN A 292 -10.57 27.78 11.49
C GLN A 292 -10.10 28.38 10.14
N ALA A 293 -10.66 27.94 9.00
CA ALA A 293 -10.22 28.37 7.68
C ALA A 293 -10.62 29.81 7.34
N VAL A 294 -9.66 30.57 6.80
CA VAL A 294 -9.92 31.88 6.15
C VAL A 294 -10.56 31.66 4.78
N LYS A 295 -10.16 30.60 4.08
CA LYS A 295 -10.75 30.18 2.81
C LYS A 295 -10.44 28.71 2.55
N ILE A 296 -11.38 28.00 1.91
CA ILE A 296 -11.18 26.67 1.34
C ILE A 296 -11.34 26.81 -0.17
N GLN A 297 -10.54 26.12 -0.98
CA GLN A 297 -10.72 26.09 -2.44
C GLN A 297 -10.39 24.71 -3.03
N PRO A 298 -11.18 24.21 -4.00
CA PRO A 298 -12.50 24.71 -4.38
C PRO A 298 -13.52 24.53 -3.23
N ASP A 299 -14.70 25.14 -3.32
CA ASP A 299 -15.74 24.96 -2.31
C ASP A 299 -16.31 23.51 -2.32
N LYS A 300 -16.14 22.83 -3.46
CA LYS A 300 -16.64 21.49 -3.79
C LYS A 300 -15.77 20.90 -4.92
N ALA A 301 -15.41 19.63 -4.83
CA ALA A 301 -14.62 18.90 -5.83
C ALA A 301 -15.15 17.48 -6.02
N ASP A 302 -15.04 16.94 -7.23
CA ASP A 302 -15.41 15.55 -7.52
C ASP A 302 -14.24 14.60 -7.23
N PHE A 303 -14.53 13.40 -6.73
CA PHE A 303 -13.51 12.37 -6.51
C PHE A 303 -13.29 11.56 -7.79
N GLU A 304 -12.13 11.77 -8.39
CA GLU A 304 -11.65 11.03 -9.55
C GLU A 304 -10.80 9.83 -9.08
N LEU A 305 -11.02 8.68 -9.73
CA LEU A 305 -10.42 7.40 -9.35
C LEU A 305 -9.17 7.13 -10.20
N GLU A 306 -8.13 7.92 -9.95
CA GLU A 306 -6.88 7.94 -10.71
C GLU A 306 -5.71 7.33 -9.92
N PHE A 307 -4.67 6.89 -10.64
CA PHE A 307 -3.49 6.22 -10.08
C PHE A 307 -2.18 6.93 -10.50
N GLY A 308 -2.24 8.26 -10.50
CA GLY A 308 -1.16 9.12 -10.97
C GLY A 308 -1.21 9.39 -12.48
N PRO A 309 -0.18 10.04 -13.05
CA PRO A 309 1.10 10.33 -12.41
C PRO A 309 1.10 11.50 -11.43
N ASN A 310 0.12 12.40 -11.48
CA ASN A 310 0.13 13.62 -10.66
C ASN A 310 -0.88 13.50 -9.50
N TYR A 311 -0.45 13.81 -8.28
CA TYR A 311 -1.29 13.77 -7.08
C TYR A 311 -1.59 15.19 -6.59
N HIS A 312 -2.59 15.82 -7.22
CA HIS A 312 -2.97 17.19 -6.91
C HIS A 312 -3.82 17.28 -5.62
N PRO A 313 -3.70 18.37 -4.83
CA PRO A 313 -4.63 18.65 -3.73
C PRO A 313 -6.08 18.72 -4.21
N THR A 314 -6.95 17.90 -3.64
CA THR A 314 -8.39 17.99 -3.86
C THR A 314 -8.96 19.27 -3.25
N PHE A 315 -8.40 19.72 -2.12
CA PHE A 315 -8.71 21.00 -1.49
C PHE A 315 -7.44 21.68 -0.93
N GLU A 316 -7.33 22.99 -1.11
CA GLU A 316 -6.43 23.88 -0.39
C GLU A 316 -7.20 24.61 0.72
N ILE A 317 -6.79 24.44 1.98
CA ILE A 317 -7.33 25.15 3.13
C ILE A 317 -6.33 26.22 3.56
N ARG A 318 -6.73 27.49 3.50
CA ARG A 318 -5.91 28.63 3.92
C ARG A 318 -6.22 29.04 5.34
N LEU A 319 -5.20 29.02 6.18
CA LEU A 319 -5.27 29.18 7.62
C LEU A 319 -4.37 30.34 8.08
N PRO A 320 -4.67 31.00 9.21
CA PRO A 320 -3.71 31.85 9.89
C PRO A 320 -2.46 31.05 10.29
N ILE A 321 -1.27 31.65 10.18
CA ILE A 321 0.01 31.00 10.52
C ILE A 321 0.05 30.42 11.95
N ASN A 322 -0.56 31.10 12.92
CA ASN A 322 -0.53 30.70 14.33
C ASN A 322 -1.71 29.79 14.73
N THR A 323 -2.30 29.05 13.79
CA THR A 323 -3.41 28.12 14.09
C THR A 323 -2.82 26.84 14.70
N PRO A 324 -3.07 26.51 15.99
CA PRO A 324 -2.44 25.37 16.63
C PRO A 324 -3.05 24.04 16.16
N GLU A 325 -4.38 24.00 16.09
CA GLU A 325 -5.20 22.84 15.77
C GLU A 325 -6.33 23.22 14.80
N VAL A 326 -6.80 22.27 14.00
CA VAL A 326 -7.98 22.44 13.14
C VAL A 326 -8.89 21.22 13.21
N THR A 327 -10.19 21.45 13.11
CA THR A 327 -11.18 20.37 12.98
C THR A 327 -11.52 20.22 11.51
N LEU A 328 -11.06 19.14 10.88
CA LEU A 328 -11.34 18.85 9.48
C LEU A 328 -12.50 17.86 9.37
N ARG A 329 -13.42 18.12 8.44
CA ARG A 329 -14.54 17.23 8.13
C ARG A 329 -14.73 17.14 6.62
N VAL A 330 -14.46 15.97 6.04
CA VAL A 330 -14.78 15.66 4.64
C VAL A 330 -16.19 15.08 4.61
N GLN A 331 -17.07 15.64 3.77
CA GLN A 331 -18.47 15.25 3.74
C GLN A 331 -19.08 15.30 2.33
N VAL A 332 -20.11 14.47 2.14
CA VAL A 332 -21.03 14.51 0.99
C VAL A 332 -22.34 15.08 1.51
N GLU A 333 -22.81 16.18 0.92
CA GLU A 333 -23.95 16.95 1.44
C GLU A 333 -23.74 17.31 2.93
N GLU A 334 -24.49 16.70 3.86
CA GLU A 334 -24.33 16.87 5.31
C GLU A 334 -23.73 15.63 6.00
N HIS A 335 -23.49 14.55 5.26
CA HIS A 335 -22.97 13.28 5.76
C HIS A 335 -21.44 13.26 5.76
N SER A 336 -20.84 13.25 6.95
CA SER A 336 -19.39 13.10 7.14
C SER A 336 -18.92 11.72 6.68
N VAL A 337 -17.94 11.68 5.79
CA VAL A 337 -17.22 10.45 5.41
C VAL A 337 -15.91 10.28 6.16
N TRP A 338 -15.34 11.38 6.66
CA TRP A 338 -14.13 11.41 7.48
C TRP A 338 -14.10 12.69 8.32
N GLN A 339 -13.66 12.60 9.57
CA GLN A 339 -13.53 13.74 10.48
C GLN A 339 -12.37 13.52 11.44
N HIS A 340 -11.53 14.53 11.63
CA HIS A 340 -10.42 14.48 12.59
C HIS A 340 -10.04 15.87 13.13
N GLU A 341 -9.51 15.90 14.34
CA GLU A 341 -8.83 17.06 14.91
C GLU A 341 -7.33 16.93 14.62
N VAL A 342 -6.71 17.99 14.11
CA VAL A 342 -5.37 17.92 13.49
C VAL A 342 -4.48 19.01 14.09
N GLU A 343 -3.41 18.58 14.77
CA GLU A 343 -2.35 19.47 15.26
C GLU A 343 -1.45 19.95 14.10
N LEU A 344 -1.49 21.26 13.83
CA LEU A 344 -0.71 21.89 12.76
C LEU A 344 0.64 22.39 13.27
N ILE A 345 0.64 22.95 14.48
CA ILE A 345 1.84 23.27 15.22
C ILE A 345 2.22 22.02 16.00
N ALA A 346 3.24 21.29 15.53
CA ALA A 346 3.89 20.29 16.37
C ALA A 346 4.31 20.99 17.69
N PRO A 347 4.14 20.35 18.86
CA PRO A 347 4.59 20.92 20.12
C PRO A 347 6.06 21.32 19.95
N LYS A 348 6.36 22.61 20.06
CA LYS A 348 7.76 23.04 20.16
C LYS A 348 8.35 22.22 21.31
N PRO A 349 9.50 21.53 21.11
CA PRO A 349 10.33 21.15 22.25
C PRO A 349 10.46 22.42 23.08
N GLN A 350 10.02 22.40 24.33
CA GLN A 350 9.88 23.64 25.10
C GLN A 350 11.27 24.26 25.24
N THR A 351 11.50 25.30 24.44
CA THR A 351 12.61 26.22 24.53
C THR A 351 12.03 27.45 25.22
N PRO A 352 12.21 27.60 26.56
CA PRO A 352 11.71 28.76 27.28
C PRO A 352 12.12 30.06 26.60
N ALA A 353 11.21 31.03 26.60
CA ALA A 353 11.40 32.32 25.96
C ALA A 353 12.66 33.03 26.50
N PRO A 354 13.33 33.88 25.69
CA PRO A 354 14.50 34.60 26.16
C PRO A 354 14.06 35.67 27.16
N GLY A 355 14.28 35.44 28.46
CA GLY A 355 14.03 36.41 29.52
C GLY A 355 13.51 35.85 30.85
N GLU A 356 13.08 34.59 30.90
CA GLU A 356 12.78 33.93 32.18
C GLU A 356 14.05 33.25 32.70
N ASP A 357 14.50 33.66 33.89
CA ASP A 357 15.62 33.03 34.61
C ASP A 357 15.28 31.56 34.84
N ARG A 358 15.93 30.67 34.09
CA ARG A 358 15.72 29.22 34.21
C ARG A 358 16.35 28.72 35.50
N ASP A 359 15.56 28.01 36.30
CA ASP A 359 16.04 27.41 37.53
C ASP A 359 17.10 26.34 37.20
N PRO A 360 18.35 26.43 37.70
CA PRO A 360 19.46 25.56 37.26
C PRO A 360 19.30 24.05 37.52
N ALA A 361 18.21 23.64 38.18
CA ALA A 361 17.83 22.25 38.36
C ALA A 361 17.24 21.63 37.07
N GLU A 362 16.34 22.32 36.37
CA GLU A 362 15.58 21.73 35.25
C GLU A 362 16.47 21.40 34.03
N ASP A 363 17.52 22.20 33.79
CA ASP A 363 18.48 21.98 32.71
C ASP A 363 19.43 20.81 33.02
N ARG A 364 19.66 20.51 34.31
CA ARG A 364 20.38 19.30 34.74
C ARG A 364 19.53 18.06 34.51
N ASP A 365 18.26 18.10 34.95
CA ASP A 365 17.34 16.97 34.83
C ASP A 365 17.08 16.61 33.36
N ARG A 366 16.88 17.60 32.46
CA ARG A 366 16.71 17.34 31.02
C ARG A 366 17.97 16.74 30.38
N ALA A 367 19.16 17.21 30.77
CA ALA A 367 20.42 16.64 30.30
C ALA A 367 20.67 15.22 30.86
N GLU A 368 20.13 14.92 32.05
CA GLU A 368 20.19 13.59 32.66
C GLU A 368 19.28 12.60 31.95
N VAL A 369 18.03 12.98 31.64
CA VAL A 369 17.11 12.18 30.81
C VAL A 369 17.76 11.79 29.48
N GLY A 370 18.36 12.75 28.76
CA GLY A 370 19.00 12.50 27.47
C GLY A 370 20.19 11.55 27.56
N ARG A 371 21.10 11.77 28.53
CA ARG A 371 22.25 10.88 28.76
C ARG A 371 21.83 9.48 29.16
N THR A 372 20.81 9.33 29.99
CA THR A 372 20.30 8.01 30.39
C THR A 372 19.62 7.29 29.24
N ALA A 373 18.88 8.00 28.38
CA ALA A 373 18.30 7.41 27.16
C ALA A 373 19.40 6.86 26.24
N GLU A 374 20.45 7.64 25.97
CA GLU A 374 21.59 7.21 25.15
C GLU A 374 22.34 6.01 25.76
N VAL A 375 22.61 6.02 27.07
CA VAL A 375 23.25 4.90 27.78
C VAL A 375 22.39 3.62 27.73
N LEU A 376 21.08 3.74 27.91
CA LEU A 376 20.15 2.61 27.80
C LEU A 376 20.08 2.09 26.36
N LEU A 377 20.00 2.98 25.37
CA LEU A 377 19.96 2.63 23.94
C LEU A 377 21.17 1.77 23.56
N ASN A 378 22.37 2.30 23.77
CA ASN A 378 23.62 1.62 23.45
C ASN A 378 23.77 0.27 24.20
N THR A 379 23.21 0.17 25.41
CA THR A 379 23.22 -1.09 26.17
C THR A 379 22.25 -2.12 25.59
N LEU A 380 21.09 -1.71 25.09
CA LEU A 380 20.11 -2.61 24.49
C LEU A 380 20.46 -2.97 23.03
N GLU A 381 21.20 -2.12 22.32
CA GLU A 381 21.71 -2.43 20.96
C GLU A 381 22.73 -3.59 20.96
N ASP A 382 23.44 -3.80 22.07
CA ASP A 382 24.32 -4.96 22.28
C ASP A 382 23.57 -6.26 22.68
N LEU A 383 22.23 -6.23 22.72
CA LEU A 383 21.39 -7.44 22.82
C LEU A 383 21.12 -8.02 21.44
N GLY A 384 21.28 -9.34 21.30
CA GLY A 384 20.78 -10.04 20.10
C GLY A 384 19.25 -9.96 20.02
N ALA A 385 18.68 -10.18 18.83
CA ALA A 385 17.22 -10.07 18.64
C ALA A 385 16.42 -10.97 19.62
N GLU A 386 16.88 -12.20 19.88
CA GLU A 386 16.28 -13.13 20.83
C GLU A 386 16.39 -12.65 22.30
N ASP A 387 17.57 -12.15 22.69
CA ASP A 387 17.78 -11.51 24.00
C ASP A 387 16.85 -10.29 24.18
N PHE A 388 16.67 -9.49 23.12
CA PHE A 388 15.86 -8.27 23.13
C PHE A 388 14.35 -8.57 23.18
N GLU A 389 13.86 -9.58 22.45
CA GLU A 389 12.47 -10.05 22.61
C GLU A 389 12.23 -10.60 24.03
N THR A 390 13.20 -11.35 24.58
CA THR A 390 13.14 -11.84 25.96
C THR A 390 13.17 -10.68 26.97
N PHE A 391 13.96 -9.63 26.71
CA PHE A 391 14.01 -8.40 27.49
C PHE A 391 12.66 -7.68 27.49
N LYS A 392 12.05 -7.47 26.32
CA LYS A 392 10.68 -6.93 26.19
C LYS A 392 9.66 -7.79 26.94
N TRP A 393 9.76 -9.12 26.85
CA TRP A 393 8.87 -10.03 27.57
C TRP A 393 8.92 -9.82 29.09
N PHE A 394 10.12 -9.62 29.67
CA PHE A 394 10.25 -9.32 31.10
C PHE A 394 9.69 -7.95 31.50
N LEU A 395 9.72 -6.93 30.62
CA LEU A 395 9.10 -5.64 30.86
C LEU A 395 7.56 -5.71 30.86
N MET A 396 6.98 -6.59 30.03
CA MET A 396 5.54 -6.86 29.97
C MET A 396 5.02 -7.70 31.16
N ASN A 397 5.86 -8.58 31.72
CA ASN A 397 5.46 -9.60 32.70
C ASN A 397 6.15 -9.43 34.08
N SER A 398 6.56 -8.21 34.44
CA SER A 398 7.30 -7.88 35.68
C SER A 398 6.43 -7.95 36.96
N GLY A 399 5.87 -9.12 37.28
CA GLY A 399 4.79 -9.28 38.26
C GLY A 399 5.13 -9.47 39.75
N GLU A 400 6.34 -9.94 40.12
CA GLU A 400 6.54 -10.47 41.50
C GLU A 400 7.67 -9.86 42.35
N HIS A 401 8.63 -9.11 41.80
CA HIS A 401 9.82 -8.65 42.56
C HIS A 401 10.16 -7.16 42.45
N VAL A 402 9.37 -6.36 41.74
CA VAL A 402 9.59 -4.91 41.62
C VAL A 402 8.28 -4.19 41.90
N LYS A 403 8.30 -3.06 42.61
CA LYS A 403 7.10 -2.25 42.93
C LYS A 403 6.58 -1.43 41.74
N ASN A 404 6.98 -1.80 40.52
CA ASN A 404 6.77 -1.02 39.31
C ASN A 404 5.65 -1.66 38.46
N ARG A 405 4.89 -0.83 37.74
CA ARG A 405 3.79 -1.32 36.89
C ARG A 405 4.37 -1.89 35.59
N PRO A 406 3.93 -3.08 35.11
CA PRO A 406 4.39 -3.61 33.83
C PRO A 406 3.99 -2.69 32.67
N ILE A 407 4.80 -2.66 31.61
CA ILE A 407 4.45 -1.91 30.40
C ILE A 407 3.37 -2.69 29.63
N PRO A 408 2.25 -2.06 29.20
CA PRO A 408 1.19 -2.76 28.47
C PRO A 408 1.70 -3.42 27.19
N ARG A 409 1.39 -4.71 26.99
CA ARG A 409 1.84 -5.53 25.85
C ARG A 409 1.69 -4.84 24.50
N GLY A 410 0.51 -4.28 24.21
CA GLY A 410 0.23 -3.58 22.94
C GLY A 410 1.04 -2.31 22.69
N ARG A 411 1.81 -1.79 23.67
CA ARG A 411 2.80 -0.71 23.46
C ARG A 411 4.21 -1.24 23.20
N LEU A 412 4.53 -2.48 23.60
CA LEU A 412 5.90 -3.00 23.62
C LEU A 412 6.16 -4.13 22.62
N GLU A 413 5.14 -4.93 22.30
CA GLU A 413 5.25 -6.11 21.43
C GLU A 413 5.95 -5.78 20.10
N ASN A 414 5.44 -4.78 19.38
CA ASN A 414 6.01 -4.27 18.13
C ASN A 414 6.89 -3.01 18.31
N ALA A 415 7.38 -2.73 19.54
CA ALA A 415 8.21 -1.56 19.77
C ALA A 415 9.62 -1.75 19.19
N THR A 416 10.09 -0.70 18.50
CA THR A 416 11.51 -0.56 18.15
C THR A 416 12.35 -0.36 19.42
N LEU A 417 13.67 -0.49 19.28
CA LEU A 417 14.61 -0.34 20.39
C LEU A 417 14.57 1.08 20.99
N LEU A 418 14.52 2.13 20.14
CA LEU A 418 14.27 3.52 20.54
C LEU A 418 12.96 3.67 21.32
N ASN A 419 11.85 3.20 20.76
CA ASN A 419 10.53 3.29 21.42
C ASN A 419 10.51 2.52 22.75
N THR A 420 11.26 1.42 22.86
CA THR A 420 11.39 0.64 24.09
C THR A 420 12.09 1.45 25.19
N VAL A 421 13.20 2.13 24.89
CA VAL A 421 13.89 3.00 25.85
C VAL A 421 13.01 4.17 26.30
N ASP A 422 12.32 4.84 25.36
CA ASP A 422 11.38 5.91 25.68
C ASP A 422 10.25 5.43 26.59
N LEU A 423 9.67 4.25 26.29
CA LEU A 423 8.63 3.62 27.11
C LEU A 423 9.14 3.27 28.51
N MET A 424 10.39 2.84 28.66
CA MET A 424 10.99 2.54 29.96
C MET A 424 11.19 3.80 30.80
N ILE A 425 11.74 4.88 30.23
CA ILE A 425 11.94 6.15 30.95
C ILE A 425 10.59 6.77 31.32
N GLN A 426 9.60 6.74 30.42
CA GLN A 426 8.23 7.21 30.69
C GLN A 426 7.53 6.40 31.80
N THR A 427 7.76 5.09 31.88
CA THR A 427 7.04 4.21 32.82
C THR A 427 7.72 4.08 34.18
N PHE A 428 9.05 4.12 34.22
CA PHE A 428 9.85 3.83 35.42
C PHE A 428 10.63 5.01 35.99
N SER A 429 10.58 6.20 35.36
CA SER A 429 11.50 7.33 35.56
C SER A 429 12.94 7.03 35.11
N VAL A 430 13.79 8.05 35.05
CA VAL A 430 15.20 7.95 34.62
C VAL A 430 15.97 6.90 35.42
N THR A 431 16.00 7.05 36.75
CA THR A 431 16.71 6.13 37.64
C THR A 431 16.09 4.73 37.63
N GLY A 432 14.77 4.65 37.70
CA GLY A 432 14.07 3.35 37.72
C GLY A 432 14.15 2.58 36.40
N ALA A 433 14.30 3.27 35.25
CA ALA A 433 14.57 2.62 33.98
C ALA A 433 15.94 1.91 33.99
N VAL A 434 16.98 2.54 34.55
CA VAL A 434 18.30 1.93 34.72
C VAL A 434 18.24 0.72 35.67
N GLU A 435 17.56 0.84 36.80
CA GLU A 435 17.39 -0.27 37.76
C GLU A 435 16.64 -1.46 37.15
N VAL A 436 15.57 -1.19 36.40
CA VAL A 436 14.81 -2.23 35.68
C VAL A 436 15.66 -2.88 34.59
N THR A 437 16.41 -2.11 33.80
CA THR A 437 17.32 -2.66 32.79
C THR A 437 18.36 -3.58 33.43
N LYS A 438 19.05 -3.14 34.49
CA LYS A 438 20.04 -3.97 35.22
C LYS A 438 19.42 -5.28 35.73
N LEU A 439 18.21 -5.21 36.28
CA LEU A 439 17.49 -6.39 36.75
C LEU A 439 17.14 -7.37 35.61
N VAL A 440 16.66 -6.86 34.47
CA VAL A 440 16.28 -7.71 33.33
C VAL A 440 17.51 -8.30 32.64
N LEU A 441 18.59 -7.54 32.46
CA LEU A 441 19.88 -8.02 31.93
C LEU A 441 20.41 -9.22 32.74
N LYS A 442 20.35 -9.15 34.07
CA LYS A 442 20.67 -10.28 34.97
C LYS A 442 19.77 -11.49 34.78
N LYS A 443 18.47 -11.30 34.48
CA LYS A 443 17.52 -12.41 34.22
C LYS A 443 17.74 -13.10 32.88
N ILE A 444 18.20 -12.37 31.86
CA ILE A 444 18.56 -12.93 30.55
C ILE A 444 20.04 -13.37 30.48
N ASN A 445 20.74 -13.42 31.62
CA ASN A 445 22.15 -13.79 31.75
C ASN A 445 23.17 -12.87 31.03
N ARG A 446 22.75 -11.70 30.57
CA ARG A 446 23.63 -10.66 29.98
C ARG A 446 24.29 -9.80 31.06
N ASN A 447 25.00 -10.48 31.96
CA ASN A 447 25.74 -9.84 33.07
C ASN A 447 26.88 -8.94 32.56
N ASP A 448 27.42 -9.23 31.37
CA ASP A 448 28.39 -8.40 30.64
C ASP A 448 27.89 -6.98 30.38
N LEU A 449 26.61 -6.85 30.03
CA LEU A 449 25.96 -5.57 29.79
C LEU A 449 25.52 -4.91 31.10
N GLU A 450 25.17 -5.68 32.12
CA GLU A 450 24.80 -5.14 33.42
C GLU A 450 25.98 -4.49 34.14
N GLU A 451 27.16 -5.12 34.11
CA GLU A 451 28.39 -4.54 34.66
C GLU A 451 28.80 -3.27 33.90
N ARG A 452 28.69 -3.27 32.56
CA ARG A 452 28.92 -2.07 31.73
C ARG A 452 27.94 -0.95 32.06
N LEU A 453 26.65 -1.25 32.19
CA LEU A 453 25.61 -0.31 32.58
C LEU A 453 25.77 0.19 34.03
N ALA A 454 26.39 -0.61 34.91
CA ALA A 454 26.74 -0.18 36.26
C ALA A 454 27.98 0.72 36.33
N ALA A 455 28.86 0.68 35.32
CA ALA A 455 30.00 1.57 35.17
C ALA A 455 29.70 2.88 34.44
N SER A 456 28.57 2.96 33.70
CA SER A 456 28.16 4.14 32.92
C SER A 456 26.98 4.93 33.50
N SER A 457 26.32 4.43 34.56
CA SER A 457 25.18 5.07 35.24
C SER A 457 25.58 5.89 36.47
#